data_AF-A0A4R6VRG6-F1
#
_entry.id   AF-A0A4R6VRG6-F1
#
_cell.length_a   1.000
_cell.length_b   1.000
_cell.length_c   1.000
_cell.angle_alpha   90.00
_cell.angle_beta   90.00
_cell.angle_gamma   90.00
#
_symmetry.space_group_name_H-M   'P 1'
#
loop_
_entity.id
_entity.type
_entity.pdbx_description
1 polymer ?
#
loop_
_entity_poly.entity_id
_entity_poly.type
_entity_poly.pdbx_seq_one_letter_code
_entity_poly.pdbx_strand_id
1 'polypeptide(L)' 'MLGEAIRAGRVILDDDAVIRNYRVVAQEFDCTVCLLALHGAVEIGSAGMDQSWVIEEQETLEDRYTGYDDEPDYGND' A
#
# COMPACT_ATOMS: atom_id res chain seq x y z
N MET A 1 0.94 1.06 14.88
CA MET A 1 -0.11 1.76 14.11
C MET A 1 -0.46 0.87 12.94
N LEU A 2 -1.64 0.28 12.95
CA LEU A 2 -2.14 -0.59 11.88
C LEU A 2 -3.10 0.26 11.04
N GLY A 3 -2.67 0.62 9.83
CA GLY A 3 -3.44 1.46 8.91
C GLY A 3 -4.06 0.60 7.82
N GLU A 4 -5.33 0.22 7.96
CA GLU A 4 -6.03 -0.65 7.00
C GLU A 4 -7.30 0.00 6.42
N ALA A 5 -7.24 1.28 6.06
CA ALA A 5 -8.22 1.87 5.14
C ALA A 5 -7.49 2.44 3.93
N ILE A 6 -7.39 1.63 2.87
CA ILE A 6 -6.87 2.06 1.58
C ILE A 6 -8.00 2.79 0.85
N ARG A 7 -7.88 4.12 0.69
CA ARG A 7 -8.65 4.82 -0.34
C ARG A 7 -7.90 4.65 -1.67
N ALA A 8 -8.55 4.01 -2.63
CA ALA A 8 -8.04 3.80 -3.98
C ALA A 8 -7.45 5.10 -4.53
N GLY A 9 -6.17 5.09 -4.88
CA GLY A 9 -5.52 6.23 -5.50
C GLY A 9 -5.19 5.97 -6.97
N ARG A 10 -4.28 6.77 -7.51
CA ARG A 10 -3.98 6.81 -8.95
C ARG A 10 -2.93 5.75 -9.30
N VAL A 11 -3.21 4.98 -10.33
CA VAL A 11 -2.20 4.15 -11.00
C VAL A 11 -1.68 4.92 -12.22
N ILE A 12 -0.36 5.02 -12.35
CA ILE A 12 0.33 5.57 -13.51
C ILE A 12 1.12 4.43 -14.14
N LEU A 13 0.92 4.24 -15.44
CA LEU A 13 1.71 3.33 -16.26
C LEU A 13 2.76 4.19 -16.95
N ASP A 14 4.03 3.91 -16.66
CA ASP A 14 5.20 4.45 -17.34
C ASP A 14 5.87 3.32 -18.13
N ASP A 15 6.68 3.66 -19.14
CA ASP A 15 7.19 2.69 -20.13
C ASP A 15 7.94 1.52 -19.48
N ASP A 16 8.60 1.75 -18.34
CA ASP A 16 9.39 0.74 -17.61
C ASP A 16 8.87 0.44 -16.18
N ALA A 17 7.83 1.14 -15.72
CA ALA A 17 7.37 1.03 -14.34
C ALA A 17 5.87 1.28 -14.17
N VAL A 18 5.29 0.64 -13.15
CA VAL A 18 3.95 0.94 -12.68
C VAL A 18 4.02 1.59 -11.32
N ILE A 19 3.55 2.83 -11.27
CA ILE A 19 3.52 3.65 -10.07
C ILE A 19 2.10 3.61 -9.49
N ARG A 20 1.97 3.12 -8.27
CA ARG A 20 0.71 3.10 -7.51
C ARG A 20 0.77 4.14 -6.41
N ASN A 21 -0.13 5.10 -6.46
CA ASN A 21 -0.36 6.03 -5.38
C ASN A 21 -1.62 5.60 -4.63
N TYR A 22 -1.55 5.46 -3.31
CA TYR A 22 -2.74 5.24 -2.50
C TYR A 22 -2.65 5.99 -1.18
N ARG A 23 -3.82 6.37 -0.65
CA ARG A 23 -3.92 7.02 0.66
C ARG A 23 -4.33 5.98 1.68
N VAL A 24 -3.51 5.84 2.72
CA VAL A 24 -3.80 5.00 3.88
C VAL A 24 -4.36 5.88 4.97
N VAL A 25 -5.41 5.40 5.65
CA VAL A 25 -6.01 6.05 6.81
C VAL A 25 -5.84 5.14 8.02
N ALA A 26 -5.44 5.74 9.15
CA ALA A 26 -5.32 5.06 10.43
C ALA A 26 -6.69 4.55 10.88
N GLN A 27 -6.81 3.24 11.10
CA GLN A 27 -8.03 2.64 11.65
C GLN A 27 -7.92 2.44 13.16
N GLU A 28 -6.71 2.23 13.66
CA GLU A 28 -6.47 2.02 15.07
C GLU A 28 -5.08 2.51 15.47
N PHE A 29 -4.99 2.92 16.74
CA PHE A 29 -3.74 3.25 17.37
C PHE A 29 -3.66 2.57 18.73
N ASP A 30 -2.59 1.80 18.94
CA ASP A 30 -2.27 1.14 20.20
C ASP A 30 -0.87 1.61 20.64
N CYS A 31 -0.81 2.18 21.85
CA CYS A 31 0.41 2.61 22.53
C CYS A 31 0.69 1.68 23.70
N THR A 32 1.64 0.75 23.53
CA THR A 32 2.04 -0.20 24.59
C THR A 32 2.69 0.46 25.81
N VAL A 33 3.25 1.66 25.66
CA VAL A 33 3.94 2.39 26.74
C VAL A 33 2.94 3.11 27.66
N CYS A 34 1.93 3.73 27.05
CA CYS A 34 0.97 4.59 27.73
C CYS A 34 -0.41 3.95 27.89
N LEU A 35 -0.58 2.73 27.36
CA LEU A 35 -1.83 1.96 27.35
C LEU A 35 -3.00 2.70 26.70
N LEU A 36 -2.70 3.66 25.82
CA LEU A 36 -3.69 4.39 25.05
C LEU A 36 -4.11 3.54 23.85
N ALA A 37 -5.40 3.25 23.73
CA ALA A 37 -6.01 2.62 22.57
C ALA A 37 -7.04 3.59 21.98
N LEU A 38 -6.91 3.89 20.68
CA LEU A 38 -7.84 4.73 19.92
C LEU A 38 -8.42 3.92 18.76
N HIS A 39 -9.73 4.01 18.59
CA HIS A 39 -10.50 3.27 17.60
C HIS A 39 -11.09 4.23 16.58
N GLY A 40 -10.56 4.17 15.37
CA GLY A 40 -11.01 4.95 14.23
C GLY A 40 -10.30 6.29 14.07
N ALA A 41 -10.30 6.77 12.83
CA ALA A 41 -9.63 8.00 12.43
C ALA A 41 -10.08 9.25 13.21
N VAL A 42 -11.34 9.30 13.65
CA VAL A 42 -11.88 10.44 14.40
C VAL A 42 -11.23 10.56 15.78
N GLU A 43 -11.06 9.45 16.49
CA GLU A 43 -10.42 9.43 17.81
C GLU A 43 -8.92 9.73 17.71
N ILE A 44 -8.28 9.21 16.67
CA ILE A 44 -6.87 9.48 16.36
C ILE A 44 -6.67 10.96 16.03
N GLY A 45 -7.55 11.53 15.21
CA GLY A 45 -7.51 12.95 14.85
C GLY A 45 -7.81 13.88 16.04
N SER A 46 -8.74 13.51 16.92
CA SER A 46 -9.05 14.29 18.12
C SER A 46 -7.93 14.25 19.17
N ALA A 47 -7.11 13.20 19.17
CA ALA A 47 -5.87 13.11 19.94
C ALA A 47 -4.72 13.96 19.34
N GLY A 48 -4.95 14.63 18.21
CA GLY A 48 -3.96 15.46 17.52
C GLY A 48 -2.92 14.66 16.74
N MET A 49 -3.20 13.38 16.44
CA MET A 49 -2.31 12.52 15.69
C MET A 49 -2.67 12.53 14.19
N ASP A 50 -1.66 12.36 13.34
CA ASP A 50 -1.90 12.21 11.91
C ASP A 50 -2.72 10.95 11.61
N GLN A 51 -3.79 11.14 10.86
CA GLN A 51 -4.76 10.10 10.55
C GLN A 51 -4.60 9.52 9.13
N SER A 52 -3.80 10.14 8.25
CA SER A 52 -3.67 9.67 6.87
C SER A 52 -2.34 10.02 6.23
N TRP A 53 -1.84 9.12 5.39
CA TRP A 53 -0.57 9.27 4.66
C TRP A 53 -0.76 8.86 3.20
N VAL A 54 0.05 9.46 2.32
CA VAL A 54 0.12 9.05 0.92
C VAL A 54 1.34 8.14 0.78
N ILE A 55 1.12 6.97 0.20
CA ILE A 55 2.18 6.02 -0.13
C ILE A 55 2.28 5.96 -1.66
N GLU A 56 3.50 6.06 -2.14
CA GLU A 56 3.86 5.81 -3.53
C GLU A 56 4.65 4.50 -3.57
N GLU A 57 4.11 3.52 -4.29
CA GLU A 57 4.80 2.28 -4.61
C GLU A 57 5.18 2.29 -6.08
N GLN A 58 6.46 2.06 -6.37
CA GLN A 58 6.95 1.86 -7.72
C GLN A 58 7.33 0.40 -7.89
N GLU A 59 6.74 -0.25 -8.89
CA GLU A 59 7.07 -1.61 -9.30
C GLU A 59 7.61 -1.55 -10.73
N THR A 60 8.81 -2.08 -10.98
CA THR A 60 9.34 -2.16 -12.35
C THR A 60 8.59 -3.23 -13.14
N LEU A 61 8.52 -3.08 -14.47
CA LEU A 61 7.93 -4.13 -15.31
C LEU A 61 8.75 -5.43 -15.27
N GLU A 62 10.07 -5.32 -15.12
CA GLU A 62 10.95 -6.47 -14.93
C GLU A 62 10.58 -7.23 -13.66
N ASP A 63 10.43 -6.57 -12.51
CA ASP A 63 10.03 -7.23 -11.25
C ASP A 63 8.65 -7.91 -11.34
N ARG A 64 7.75 -7.38 -12.16
CA ARG A 64 6.41 -7.95 -12.35
C ARG A 64 6.41 -9.21 -13.24
N TYR A 65 7.27 -9.22 -14.27
CA TYR A 65 7.23 -10.24 -15.33
C TYR A 65 8.43 -11.19 -15.33
N THR A 66 9.47 -10.98 -14.52
CA THR A 66 10.61 -11.93 -14.37
C THR A 66 10.21 -13.29 -13.79
N GLY A 67 9.00 -13.43 -13.24
CA GLY A 67 8.44 -14.72 -12.82
C GLY A 67 7.62 -15.46 -13.89
N TYR A 68 7.52 -14.92 -15.11
CA TYR A 68 6.73 -15.51 -16.22
C TYR A 68 7.59 -16.23 -17.28
N ASP A 69 8.88 -16.47 -17.01
CA ASP A 69 9.76 -17.33 -17.82
C ASP A 69 9.54 -18.83 -17.55
N ASP A 70 8.28 -19.28 -17.47
CA ASP A 70 7.99 -20.65 -17.91
C ASP A 70 7.97 -20.56 -19.45
N GLU A 71 9.13 -20.84 -20.06
CA GLU A 71 9.27 -20.97 -21.52
C GLU A 71 8.05 -21.71 -22.06
N PRO A 72 7.28 -21.15 -23.01
CA PRO A 72 6.32 -21.96 -23.74
C PRO A 72 7.14 -23.05 -24.44
N ASP A 73 6.99 -24.29 -23.97
CA ASP A 73 7.45 -25.48 -24.67
C ASP A 73 6.72 -25.50 -26.02
N TYR A 74 7.29 -24.80 -26.99
CA TYR A 74 6.98 -24.96 -28.40
C TYR A 74 7.55 -26.31 -28.84
N GLY A 75 6.99 -27.37 -28.24
CA GLY A 75 7.14 -28.75 -28.64
C GLY A 75 6.60 -28.87 -30.05
N ASN A 76 7.53 -28.86 -30.99
CA ASN A 76 7.31 -29.24 -32.36
C ASN A 76 7.15 -30.78 -32.36
N ASP A 77 5.91 -31.27 -32.25
CA ASP A 77 5.54 -32.63 -32.66
C ASP A 77 4.65 -32.55 -33.92
#